data_AF-A0A5B7SWP0-F1
#
_entry.id   AF-A0A5B7SWP0-F1
#
_cell.length_a   1.000
_cell.length_b   1.000
_cell.length_c   1.000
_cell.angle_alpha   90.00
_cell.angle_beta   90.00
_cell.angle_gamma   90.00
#
_symmetry.space_group_name_H-M   'P 1'
#
loop_
_entity.id
_entity.type
_entity.pdbx_description
1 polymer ?
#
loop_
_entity_poly.entity_id
_entity_poly.type
_entity_poly.pdbx_seq_one_letter_code
_entity_poly.pdbx_strand_id
1 'polypeptide(L)'
;MKIGLQLQQQRILHNMSQNDLAEKLHISRQSISKWENGGSLPSFNNVVAISDLFDISLDELIRGDEELMDKFKDDGKIRLNHVETIIFGGIGLGIIGLFLLKQFNVTNDAINIGMSILEIVSLMGLLMNIKWKYINRSLNKKAVFFGIILLALFVIDFLIGIWLGFKGQ
;
A
#
# COMPACT_ATOMS: atom_id res chain seq x y z
N MET A 1 -2.45 -14.68 -28.74
CA MET A 1 -2.25 -14.79 -27.29
C MET A 1 -1.75 -16.18 -26.97
N LYS A 2 -0.66 -16.32 -26.21
CA LYS A 2 -0.01 -17.62 -25.96
C LYS A 2 -0.54 -18.32 -24.71
N ILE A 3 -0.97 -17.57 -23.67
CA ILE A 3 -1.58 -18.16 -22.48
C ILE A 3 -2.89 -18.89 -22.80
N GLY A 4 -3.73 -18.33 -23.68
CA GLY A 4 -4.99 -18.95 -24.09
C GLY A 4 -4.79 -20.31 -24.76
N LEU A 5 -3.74 -20.44 -25.57
CA LEU A 5 -3.34 -21.69 -26.20
C LEU A 5 -2.83 -22.70 -25.16
N GLN A 6 -1.98 -22.26 -24.23
CA GLN A 6 -1.48 -23.11 -23.15
C GLN A 6 -2.62 -23.62 -22.26
N LEU A 7 -3.58 -22.77 -21.91
CA LEU A 7 -4.79 -23.13 -21.18
C LEU A 7 -5.61 -24.18 -21.95
N GLN A 8 -5.81 -23.97 -23.24
CA GLN A 8 -6.54 -24.90 -24.09
C GLN A 8 -5.84 -26.26 -24.17
N GLN A 9 -4.51 -26.28 -24.29
CA GLN A 9 -3.72 -27.50 -24.30
C GLN A 9 -3.86 -28.29 -23.00
N GLN A 10 -3.69 -27.63 -21.84
CA GLN A 10 -3.88 -28.27 -20.54
C GLN A 10 -5.29 -28.80 -20.36
N ARG A 11 -6.31 -28.03 -20.76
CA ARG A 11 -7.70 -28.48 -20.73
C ARG A 11 -7.93 -29.77 -21.54
N ILE A 12 -7.36 -29.84 -22.74
CA ILE A 12 -7.49 -31.02 -23.62
C ILE A 12 -6.72 -32.21 -23.04
N LEU A 13 -5.51 -32.00 -22.52
CA LEU A 13 -4.71 -33.05 -21.87
C LEU A 13 -5.44 -33.69 -20.68
N HIS A 14 -6.23 -32.91 -19.96
CA HIS A 14 -7.04 -33.38 -18.85
C HIS A 14 -8.47 -33.80 -19.25
N ASN A 15 -8.76 -33.95 -20.56
CA ASN A 15 -10.06 -34.36 -21.10
C ASN A 15 -11.25 -33.51 -20.62
N MET A 16 -11.03 -32.20 -20.39
CA MET A 16 -12.06 -31.30 -19.90
C MET A 16 -12.74 -30.54 -21.05
N SER A 17 -14.05 -30.34 -20.97
CA SER A 17 -14.77 -29.38 -21.80
C SER A 17 -14.55 -27.94 -21.27
N GLN A 18 -14.84 -26.92 -22.09
CA GLN A 18 -14.81 -25.53 -21.61
C GLN A 18 -15.79 -25.29 -20.45
N ASN A 19 -16.89 -26.06 -20.37
CA ASN A 19 -17.82 -26.01 -19.23
C ASN A 19 -17.18 -26.62 -17.99
N ASP A 20 -16.53 -27.76 -18.12
CA ASP A 20 -15.96 -28.50 -16.99
C ASP A 20 -14.83 -27.69 -16.34
N LEU A 21 -14.00 -27.05 -17.16
CA LEU A 21 -12.96 -26.14 -16.69
C LEU A 21 -13.55 -24.91 -15.99
N ALA A 22 -14.63 -24.34 -16.57
CA ALA A 22 -15.29 -23.19 -15.98
C ALA A 22 -15.91 -23.51 -14.61
N GLU A 23 -16.48 -24.71 -14.47
CA GLU A 23 -17.03 -25.21 -13.22
C GLU A 23 -15.94 -25.43 -12.16
N LYS A 24 -14.83 -26.07 -12.53
CA LYS A 24 -13.67 -26.29 -11.64
C LYS A 24 -13.02 -25.01 -11.14
N LEU A 25 -12.96 -23.98 -12.00
CA LEU A 25 -12.38 -22.68 -11.66
C LEU A 25 -13.41 -21.70 -11.08
N HIS A 26 -14.68 -22.11 -10.92
CA HIS A 26 -15.78 -21.27 -10.45
C HIS A 26 -15.93 -19.95 -11.22
N ILE A 27 -15.85 -20.02 -12.55
CA ILE A 27 -15.95 -18.87 -13.46
C ILE A 27 -16.91 -19.17 -14.62
N SER A 28 -17.24 -18.14 -15.40
CA SER A 28 -18.12 -18.31 -16.56
C SER A 28 -17.42 -19.04 -17.71
N ARG A 29 -18.14 -19.93 -18.40
CA ARG A 29 -17.70 -20.56 -19.65
C ARG A 29 -17.30 -19.51 -20.70
N GLN A 30 -18.02 -18.38 -20.74
CA GLN A 30 -17.71 -17.27 -21.64
C GLN A 30 -16.31 -16.71 -21.38
N SER A 31 -15.87 -16.64 -20.12
CA SER A 31 -14.50 -16.23 -19.76
C SER A 31 -13.47 -17.20 -20.32
N ILE A 32 -13.65 -18.51 -20.10
CA ILE A 32 -12.77 -19.55 -20.67
C ILE A 32 -12.68 -19.42 -22.19
N SER A 33 -13.81 -19.31 -22.87
CA SER A 33 -13.85 -19.18 -24.33
C SER A 33 -13.13 -17.91 -24.81
N LYS A 34 -13.29 -16.77 -24.11
CA LYS A 34 -12.56 -15.55 -24.45
C LYS A 34 -11.06 -15.69 -24.24
N TRP A 35 -10.61 -16.39 -23.20
CA TRP A 35 -9.18 -16.59 -22.96
C TRP A 35 -8.55 -17.50 -24.01
N GLU A 36 -9.17 -18.64 -24.30
CA GLU A 36 -8.67 -19.59 -25.32
C GLU A 36 -8.60 -18.96 -26.72
N ASN A 37 -9.56 -18.09 -27.07
CA ASN A 37 -9.61 -17.41 -28.36
C ASN A 37 -8.84 -16.09 -28.40
N GLY A 38 -8.19 -15.69 -27.31
CA GLY A 38 -7.45 -14.43 -27.21
C GLY A 38 -8.29 -13.15 -27.24
N GLY A 39 -9.57 -13.23 -26.89
CA GLY A 39 -10.47 -12.08 -26.78
C GLY A 39 -10.32 -11.29 -25.47
N SER A 40 -9.65 -11.85 -24.46
CA SER A 40 -9.27 -11.16 -23.22
C SER A 40 -8.20 -11.97 -22.48
N LEU A 41 -7.50 -11.33 -21.54
CA LEU A 41 -6.55 -12.01 -20.64
C LEU A 41 -7.20 -12.39 -19.31
N PRO A 42 -6.83 -13.53 -18.69
CA PRO A 42 -7.23 -13.86 -17.33
C PRO A 42 -6.62 -12.89 -16.31
N SER A 43 -7.30 -12.70 -15.17
CA SER A 43 -6.75 -11.95 -14.03
C SER A 43 -5.67 -12.76 -13.32
N PHE A 44 -4.81 -12.11 -12.53
CA PHE A 44 -3.76 -12.79 -11.75
C PHE A 44 -4.31 -13.97 -10.92
N ASN A 45 -5.40 -13.76 -10.18
CA ASN A 45 -6.03 -14.82 -9.37
C ASN A 45 -6.47 -16.01 -10.22
N ASN A 46 -6.97 -15.77 -11.43
CA ASN A 46 -7.35 -16.85 -12.34
C ASN A 46 -6.12 -17.58 -12.89
N VAL A 47 -5.02 -16.87 -13.15
CA VAL A 47 -3.75 -17.50 -13.55
C VAL A 47 -3.22 -18.41 -12.44
N VAL A 48 -3.27 -17.96 -11.19
CA VAL A 48 -2.92 -18.79 -10.01
C VAL A 48 -3.85 -20.00 -9.91
N ALA A 49 -5.16 -19.83 -10.01
CA ALA A 49 -6.11 -20.94 -9.92
C ALA A 49 -5.94 -21.96 -11.06
N ILE A 50 -5.58 -21.51 -12.28
CA ILE A 50 -5.24 -22.40 -13.40
C ILE A 50 -3.94 -23.17 -13.11
N SER A 51 -2.92 -22.49 -12.60
CA SER A 51 -1.63 -23.07 -12.21
C SER A 51 -1.82 -24.15 -11.14
N ASP A 52 -2.63 -23.86 -10.11
CA ASP A 52 -2.96 -24.82 -9.04
C ASP A 52 -3.81 -26.00 -9.56
N LEU A 53 -4.77 -25.75 -10.46
CA LEU A 53 -5.65 -26.79 -10.99
C LEU A 53 -4.90 -27.83 -11.83
N PHE A 54 -3.92 -27.37 -12.62
CA PHE A 54 -3.15 -28.23 -13.52
C PHE A 54 -1.77 -28.62 -12.98
N ASP A 55 -1.42 -28.15 -11.77
CA ASP A 55 -0.12 -28.39 -11.12
C ASP A 55 1.08 -28.00 -12.01
N ILE A 56 0.98 -26.85 -12.68
CA ILE A 56 2.04 -26.30 -13.54
C ILE A 56 2.53 -24.97 -12.98
N SER A 57 3.79 -24.63 -13.23
CA SER A 57 4.34 -23.34 -12.76
C SER A 57 3.71 -22.15 -13.50
N LEU A 58 3.64 -20.99 -12.83
CA LEU A 58 3.20 -19.75 -13.47
C LEU A 58 4.06 -19.40 -14.69
N ASP A 59 5.39 -19.60 -14.62
CA ASP A 59 6.30 -19.37 -15.76
C ASP A 59 5.91 -20.22 -16.97
N GLU A 60 5.63 -21.50 -16.75
CA GLU A 60 5.19 -22.43 -17.80
C GLU A 60 3.82 -22.02 -18.39
N LEU A 61 2.90 -21.54 -17.57
CA LEU A 61 1.58 -21.10 -18.01
C LEU A 61 1.63 -19.80 -18.82
N ILE A 62 2.52 -18.86 -18.46
CA ILE A 62 2.57 -17.52 -19.07
C ILE A 62 3.66 -17.36 -20.14
N ARG A 63 4.48 -18.40 -20.35
CA ARG A 63 5.68 -18.32 -21.20
C ARG A 63 5.35 -17.84 -22.61
N GLY A 64 5.95 -16.71 -23.00
CA GLY A 64 5.84 -16.15 -24.35
C GLY A 64 4.60 -15.28 -24.60
N ASP A 65 3.76 -15.00 -23.60
CA ASP A 65 2.73 -13.96 -23.68
C ASP A 65 3.28 -12.64 -23.12
N GLU A 66 3.89 -11.81 -23.99
CA GLU A 66 4.56 -10.57 -23.59
C GLU A 66 3.62 -9.57 -22.93
N GLU A 67 2.37 -9.47 -23.39
CA GLU A 67 1.36 -8.57 -22.82
C GLU A 67 0.97 -8.99 -21.40
N LEU A 68 0.81 -10.30 -21.17
CA LEU A 68 0.54 -10.84 -19.85
C LEU A 68 1.76 -10.74 -18.93
N MET A 69 2.97 -11.01 -19.45
CA MET A 69 4.21 -10.81 -18.70
C MET A 69 4.39 -9.34 -18.32
N ASP A 70 4.12 -8.37 -19.19
CA ASP A 70 4.23 -6.95 -18.86
C ASP A 70 3.15 -6.50 -17.86
N LYS A 71 1.97 -7.13 -17.85
CA LYS A 71 0.97 -6.91 -16.80
C LYS A 71 1.36 -7.49 -15.44
N PHE A 72 2.21 -8.52 -15.40
CA PHE A 72 2.60 -9.23 -14.17
C PHE A 72 4.07 -9.04 -13.78
N LYS A 73 4.88 -8.39 -14.62
CA LYS A 73 6.17 -7.83 -14.26
C LYS A 73 5.92 -6.69 -13.29
N ASP A 74 5.91 -7.05 -12.02
CA ASP A 74 6.49 -6.18 -11.01
C ASP A 74 7.96 -6.00 -11.41
N ASP A 75 8.27 -4.87 -12.04
CA ASP A 75 9.47 -4.67 -12.86
C ASP A 75 10.77 -4.52 -12.04
N GLY A 76 10.76 -4.92 -10.75
CA GLY A 76 11.88 -4.78 -9.83
C GLY A 76 12.35 -3.33 -9.64
N LYS A 77 11.68 -2.37 -10.29
CA LYS A 77 11.87 -0.95 -10.07
C LYS A 77 11.18 -0.64 -8.75
N ILE A 78 11.93 -0.08 -7.82
CA ILE A 78 11.37 0.52 -6.62
C ILE A 78 10.50 1.70 -7.09
N ARG A 79 9.24 1.42 -7.39
CA ARG A 79 8.22 2.45 -7.63
C ARG A 79 7.82 2.91 -6.26
N LEU A 80 8.36 4.05 -5.84
CA LEU A 80 7.92 4.67 -4.60
C LEU A 80 6.40 4.86 -4.70
N ASN A 81 5.64 4.25 -3.79
CA ASN A 81 4.20 4.45 -3.76
C ASN A 81 3.89 5.95 -3.64
N HIS A 82 2.70 6.39 -4.06
CA HIS A 82 2.33 7.80 -3.95
C HIS A 82 2.49 8.32 -2.51
N VAL A 83 2.22 7.47 -1.52
CA VAL A 83 2.46 7.72 -0.10
C VAL A 83 3.95 7.88 0.22
N GLU A 84 4.81 6.99 -0.28
CA GLU A 84 6.26 7.05 -0.05
C GLU A 84 6.88 8.31 -0.66
N THR A 85 6.43 8.70 -1.86
CA THR A 85 6.87 9.96 -2.50
C THR A 85 6.48 11.18 -1.66
N ILE A 86 5.27 11.20 -1.08
CA ILE A 86 4.83 12.27 -0.17
C ILE A 86 5.70 12.29 1.10
N ILE A 87 6.00 11.12 1.68
CA ILE A 87 6.84 11.02 2.89
C ILE A 87 8.25 11.54 2.61
N PHE A 88 8.92 11.01 1.57
CA PHE A 88 10.29 11.40 1.24
C PHE A 88 10.38 12.86 0.79
N GLY A 89 9.40 13.34 0.02
CA GLY A 89 9.30 14.76 -0.37
C GLY A 89 9.14 15.67 0.85
N GLY A 90 8.25 15.32 1.79
CA GLY A 90 8.03 16.08 3.02
C GLY A 90 9.27 16.15 3.93
N ILE A 91 9.96 15.02 4.13
CA ILE A 91 11.20 14.96 4.90
C ILE A 91 12.28 15.84 4.26
N GLY A 92 12.46 15.72 2.93
CA GLY A 92 13.43 16.52 2.19
C GLY A 92 13.17 18.02 2.30
N LEU A 93 11.91 18.45 2.13
CA LEU A 93 11.51 19.85 2.30
C LEU A 93 11.75 20.36 3.72
N GLY A 94 11.48 19.56 4.74
CA GLY A 94 11.75 19.91 6.14
C GLY A 94 13.23 20.16 6.42
N ILE A 95 14.10 19.29 5.91
CA ILE A 95 15.57 19.44 6.05
C ILE A 95 16.06 20.70 5.35
N ILE A 96 15.58 20.97 4.12
CA ILE A 96 15.91 22.19 3.37
C ILE A 96 15.45 23.43 4.13
N GLY A 97 14.22 23.40 4.68
CA GLY A 97 13.68 24.49 5.49
C GLY A 97 14.54 24.79 6.72
N LEU A 98 14.93 23.77 7.48
CA LEU A 98 15.82 23.92 8.64
C LEU A 98 17.20 24.48 8.25
N PHE A 99 17.75 24.01 7.13
CA PHE A 99 19.01 24.51 6.61
C PHE A 99 18.91 26.01 6.26
N LEU A 100 17.84 26.43 5.60
CA LEU A 100 17.58 27.84 5.27
C LEU A 100 17.44 28.70 6.54
N LEU A 101 16.66 28.26 7.53
CA LEU A 101 16.51 28.99 8.80
C LEU A 101 17.86 29.24 9.48
N LYS A 102 18.76 28.26 9.41
CA LYS A 102 20.12 28.41 9.94
C LYS A 102 20.98 29.38 9.13
N GLN A 103 20.84 29.43 7.80
CA GLN A 103 21.54 30.41 6.95
C GLN A 103 21.13 31.85 7.23
N PHE A 104 19.88 32.07 7.65
CA PHE A 104 19.37 33.39 8.04
C PHE A 104 19.67 33.76 9.50
N ASN A 105 20.52 32.99 10.21
CA ASN A 105 20.85 33.18 11.63
C ASN A 105 19.61 33.27 12.53
N VAL A 106 18.52 32.56 12.19
CA VAL A 106 17.36 32.45 13.07
C VAL A 106 17.80 31.77 14.37
N THR A 107 17.41 32.34 15.51
CA THR A 107 17.80 31.80 16.82
C THR A 107 17.22 30.41 17.02
N ASN A 108 17.95 29.55 17.73
CA ASN A 108 17.49 28.19 18.02
C ASN A 108 16.14 28.20 18.75
N ASP A 109 15.90 29.19 19.62
CA ASP A 109 14.64 29.30 20.35
C ASP A 109 13.46 29.63 19.44
N ALA A 110 13.66 30.52 18.46
CA ALA A 110 12.63 30.82 17.46
C ALA A 110 12.33 29.60 16.58
N ILE A 111 13.35 28.82 16.21
CA ILE A 111 13.19 27.55 15.48
C ILE A 111 12.40 26.55 16.34
N ASN A 112 12.76 26.37 17.61
CA ASN A 112 12.10 25.43 18.52
C ASN A 112 10.62 25.78 18.73
N ILE A 113 10.29 27.06 18.91
CA ILE A 113 8.90 27.53 19.04
C ILE A 113 8.13 27.26 17.73
N GLY A 114 8.71 27.60 16.58
CA GLY A 114 8.09 27.37 15.27
C GLY A 114 7.82 25.88 15.00
N MET A 115 8.79 25.02 15.31
CA MET A 115 8.66 23.57 15.17
C MET A 115 7.59 23.00 16.11
N SER A 116 7.54 23.49 17.36
CA SER A 116 6.49 23.07 18.32
C SER A 116 5.09 23.42 17.82
N ILE A 117 4.91 24.60 17.21
CA ILE A 117 3.62 25.00 16.61
C ILE A 117 3.27 24.09 15.43
N LEU A 118 4.22 23.80 14.55
CA LEU A 118 4.01 22.91 13.41
C LEU A 118 3.63 21.49 13.86
N GLU A 119 4.28 20.95 14.89
CA GLU A 119 3.95 19.64 15.46
C GLU A 119 2.50 19.59 15.98
N ILE A 120 2.05 20.61 16.71
CA ILE A 120 0.66 20.71 17.20
C ILE A 120 -0.31 20.74 16.01
N VAL A 121 -0.07 21.59 15.02
CA VAL A 121 -0.96 21.74 13.86
C VAL A 121 -1.05 20.45 13.06
N SER A 122 0.09 19.78 12.83
CA SER A 122 0.15 18.48 12.16
C SER A 122 -0.59 17.39 12.94
N LEU A 123 -0.38 17.31 14.25
CA LEU A 123 -1.07 16.35 15.12
C LEU A 123 -2.58 16.58 15.11
N MET A 124 -3.02 17.84 15.23
CA MET A 124 -4.44 18.19 15.21
C MET A 124 -5.08 17.85 13.86
N GLY A 125 -4.41 18.20 12.75
CA GLY A 125 -4.85 17.83 11.41
C GLY A 125 -4.99 16.32 11.23
N LEU A 126 -4.02 15.54 11.74
CA LEU A 126 -4.08 14.08 11.71
C LEU A 126 -5.27 13.55 12.52
N LEU A 127 -5.46 13.99 13.77
CA LEU A 127 -6.57 13.56 14.62
C LEU A 127 -7.95 13.88 14.01
N MET A 128 -8.07 15.00 13.30
CA MET A 128 -9.31 15.40 12.62
C MET A 128 -9.60 14.56 11.37
N ASN A 129 -8.57 14.09 10.67
CA ASN A 129 -8.71 13.32 9.42
C ASN A 129 -8.71 11.80 9.62
N ILE A 130 -8.41 11.33 10.84
CA ILE A 130 -8.52 9.91 11.19
C ILE A 130 -9.98 9.44 11.10
N LYS A 131 -10.19 8.30 10.44
CA LYS A 131 -11.50 7.63 10.41
C LYS A 131 -11.71 6.81 11.68
N TRP A 132 -12.08 7.48 12.78
CA TRP A 132 -12.25 6.91 14.12
C TRP A 132 -13.12 5.64 14.19
N LYS A 133 -14.13 5.52 13.31
CA LYS A 133 -14.99 4.33 13.21
C LYS A 133 -14.21 3.03 12.97
N TYR A 134 -13.14 3.07 12.17
CA TYR A 134 -12.33 1.87 11.90
C TYR A 134 -11.42 1.54 13.07
N ILE A 135 -10.80 2.56 13.70
CA ILE A 135 -9.96 2.36 14.90
C ILE A 135 -10.77 1.74 16.04
N ASN A 136 -11.98 2.26 16.30
CA ASN A 136 -12.82 1.75 17.38
C ASN A 136 -13.36 0.32 17.11
N ARG A 137 -13.42 -0.10 15.85
CA ARG A 137 -13.76 -1.50 15.49
C ARG A 137 -12.58 -2.45 15.70
N SER A 138 -11.36 -1.96 15.54
CA SER A 138 -10.14 -2.77 15.64
C SER A 138 -9.61 -2.89 17.07
N LEU A 139 -9.91 -1.94 17.96
CA LEU A 139 -9.39 -1.90 19.33
C LEU A 139 -10.45 -2.29 20.36
N ASN A 140 -10.03 -3.01 21.40
CA ASN A 140 -10.86 -3.26 22.57
C ASN A 140 -10.83 -2.07 23.56
N LYS A 141 -11.81 -2.00 24.47
CA LYS A 141 -11.96 -0.88 25.43
C LYS A 141 -10.71 -0.64 26.28
N LYS A 142 -9.99 -1.69 26.67
CA LYS A 142 -8.76 -1.57 27.48
C LYS A 142 -7.63 -0.95 26.66
N ALA A 143 -7.45 -1.38 25.41
CA ALA A 143 -6.45 -0.82 24.50
C ALA A 143 -6.71 0.66 24.23
N VAL A 144 -7.99 1.05 24.03
CA VAL A 144 -8.37 2.47 23.89
C VAL A 144 -8.02 3.26 25.15
N PHE A 145 -8.36 2.75 26.34
CA PHE A 145 -8.06 3.42 27.60
C PHE A 145 -6.56 3.67 27.81
N PHE A 146 -5.73 2.63 27.66
CA PHE A 146 -4.28 2.78 27.79
C PHE A 146 -3.69 3.65 26.67
N GLY A 147 -4.25 3.59 25.46
CA GLY A 147 -3.83 4.47 24.35
C GLY A 147 -4.10 5.95 24.62
N ILE A 148 -5.24 6.29 25.22
CA ILE A 148 -5.55 7.67 25.63
C ILE A 148 -4.58 8.15 26.70
N ILE A 149 -4.27 7.32 27.70
CA ILE A 149 -3.30 7.68 28.74
C ILE A 149 -1.92 7.91 28.13
N LEU A 150 -1.47 7.02 27.24
CA LEU A 150 -0.18 7.17 26.55
C LEU A 150 -0.11 8.48 25.76
N LEU A 151 -1.17 8.81 25.00
CA LEU A 151 -1.26 10.08 24.28
C LEU A 151 -1.28 11.28 25.22
N ALA A 152 -2.03 11.21 26.33
CA ALA A 152 -2.09 12.29 27.31
C ALA A 152 -0.72 12.54 27.96
N LEU A 153 0.03 11.48 28.29
CA LEU A 153 1.39 11.60 28.83
C LEU A 153 2.34 12.25 27.83
N PHE A 154 2.27 11.88 26.55
CA PHE A 154 3.08 12.50 25.50
C PHE A 154 2.77 14.00 25.34
N VAL A 155 1.48 14.37 25.39
CA VAL A 155 1.06 15.77 25.36
C VAL A 155 1.53 16.53 26.60
N ILE A 156 1.45 15.93 27.79
CA ILE A 156 1.92 16.54 29.03
C ILE A 156 3.43 16.81 28.96
N ASP A 157 4.23 15.84 28.53
CA ASP A 157 5.68 15.98 28.39
C ASP A 157 6.03 17.13 27.42
N PHE A 158 5.36 17.18 26.28
CA PHE A 158 5.49 18.27 25.32
C PHE A 158 5.12 19.65 25.90
N LEU A 159 3.99 19.75 26.63
CA LEU A 159 3.58 21.01 27.28
C LEU A 159 4.56 21.46 28.37
N ILE A 160 5.15 20.52 29.10
CA ILE A 160 6.21 20.81 30.08
C ILE A 160 7.45 21.35 29.35
N GLY A 161 7.85 20.75 28.23
CA GLY A 161 8.95 21.23 27.40
C GLY A 161 8.75 22.68 26.93
N ILE A 162 7.55 23.01 26.45
CA ILE A 162 7.18 24.39 26.10
C ILE A 162 7.26 25.31 27.33
N TRP A 163 6.65 24.91 28.44
CA TRP A 163 6.59 25.75 29.65
C TRP A 163 7.97 26.02 30.25
N LEU A 164 8.85 25.02 30.27
CA LEU A 164 10.24 25.18 30.69
C LEU A 164 11.03 26.04 29.70
N GLY A 165 10.81 25.87 28.39
CA GLY A 165 11.39 26.73 27.35
C GLY A 165 10.98 28.20 27.48
N PHE A 166 9.75 28.48 27.93
CA PHE A 166 9.30 29.84 28.24
C PHE A 166 9.86 30.40 29.56
N LYS A 167 10.26 29.55 30.51
CA LYS A 167 10.82 29.96 31.82
C LYS A 167 12.35 30.09 31.82
N GLY A 168 13.03 29.78 30.73
CA GLY A 168 14.49 29.68 30.66
C GLY A 168 15.13 30.38 29.46
N GLN A 169 15.00 31.71 29.42
CA GLN A 169 16.11 32.65 29.22
C GLN A 169 16.04 33.70 30.34
#